data_AF-I0XBK4-F1
#
_entry.id   AF-I0XBK4-F1
#
_cell.length_a   1.000
_cell.length_b   1.000
_cell.length_c   1.000
_cell.angle_alpha   90.00
_cell.angle_beta   90.00
_cell.angle_gamma   90.00
#
_symmetry.space_group_name_H-M   'P 1'
#
loop_
_entity.id
_entity.type
_entity.pdbx_description
1 polymer ?
#
loop_
_entity_poly.entity_id
_entity_poly.type
_entity_poly.pdbx_seq_one_letter_code
_entity_poly.pdbx_strand_id
1 'polypeptide(L)'
;MYLEDGRAVLGWRAGSALLHFKNMLSRGISGSFKCEKNCRLEKALSLLLGGEPRCAFAFPSKQTAVKASLIFSKEKTIVWKPFSKINYSDFDSVVIAPPFGWTDSFWLVCVKSPICDPETVKLLPEETHLSFPLLTAVTRAVYDYMEEEKVRVEKDWFIYDTFLHNYFERSGCHLTAKVPKEKYDEFVLYCLDHHIIINPHYEGTSYVPYQVDKGNFSQIKNSPFAF
;
A
#
# COMPACT_ATOMS: atom_id res chain seq x y z
N MET A 1 3.56 1.62 -13.10
CA MET A 1 2.63 2.55 -12.43
C MET A 1 1.53 1.82 -11.65
N TYR A 2 1.25 0.54 -11.90
CA TYR A 2 0.33 -0.24 -11.07
C TYR A 2 0.82 -0.45 -9.62
N LEU A 3 2.11 -0.78 -9.44
CA LEU A 3 2.79 -0.96 -8.14
C LEU A 3 2.03 -1.85 -7.14
N GLU A 4 1.31 -2.88 -7.63
CA GLU A 4 0.52 -3.81 -6.81
C GLU A 4 -0.42 -3.07 -5.84
N ASP A 5 -1.23 -2.15 -6.37
CA ASP A 5 -2.15 -1.28 -5.63
C ASP A 5 -1.49 -0.49 -4.48
N GLY A 6 -0.18 -0.21 -4.59
CA GLY A 6 0.60 0.55 -3.61
C GLY A 6 1.48 -0.31 -2.69
N ARG A 7 1.45 -1.64 -2.81
CA ARG A 7 2.37 -2.53 -2.05
C ARG A 7 3.82 -2.34 -2.47
N ALA A 8 4.05 -2.14 -3.77
CA ALA A 8 5.37 -1.86 -4.32
C ALA A 8 5.60 -0.35 -4.50
N VAL A 9 5.04 0.50 -3.62
CA VAL A 9 5.16 1.97 -3.76
C VAL A 9 6.60 2.47 -3.66
N LEU A 10 7.45 1.80 -2.88
CA LEU A 10 8.90 2.05 -2.86
C LEU A 10 9.63 1.32 -4.00
N GLY A 11 8.94 0.55 -4.82
CA GLY A 11 9.52 -0.36 -5.81
C GLY A 11 9.82 -1.74 -5.23
N TRP A 12 10.13 -2.68 -6.12
CA TRP A 12 10.27 -4.10 -5.78
C TRP A 12 11.54 -4.43 -4.99
N ARG A 13 12.57 -3.59 -5.03
CA ARG A 13 13.87 -3.87 -4.40
C ARG A 13 14.36 -2.75 -3.49
N ALA A 14 13.54 -1.73 -3.24
CA ALA A 14 13.95 -0.63 -2.38
C ALA A 14 13.92 -1.02 -0.90
N GLY A 15 14.67 -0.26 -0.12
CA GLY A 15 14.83 -0.47 1.31
C GLY A 15 15.59 -1.75 1.65
N SER A 16 15.44 -2.19 2.88
CA SER A 16 16.12 -3.37 3.43
C SER A 16 15.16 -4.52 3.77
N ALA A 17 13.84 -4.32 3.61
CA ALA A 17 12.81 -5.32 3.91
C ALA A 17 13.08 -6.70 3.28
N LEU A 18 13.43 -6.75 1.99
CA LEU A 18 13.72 -8.03 1.30
C LEU A 18 15.01 -8.70 1.82
N LEU A 19 16.02 -7.91 2.18
CA LEU A 19 17.25 -8.43 2.79
C LEU A 19 16.93 -9.07 4.14
N HIS A 20 16.14 -8.38 4.97
CA HIS A 20 15.68 -8.91 6.25
C HIS A 20 14.85 -10.19 6.09
N PHE A 21 13.97 -10.24 5.09
CA PHE A 21 13.19 -11.43 4.76
C PHE A 21 14.11 -12.64 4.49
N LYS A 22 15.06 -12.49 3.56
CA LYS A 22 16.02 -13.53 3.20
C LYS A 22 16.87 -13.97 4.40
N ASN A 23 17.39 -13.02 5.16
CA ASN A 23 18.20 -13.30 6.34
C ASN A 23 17.44 -14.11 7.41
N MET A 24 16.14 -13.84 7.60
CA MET A 24 15.32 -14.62 8.53
C MET A 24 15.02 -16.03 8.01
N LEU A 25 14.74 -16.16 6.70
CA LEU A 25 14.59 -17.47 6.06
C LEU A 25 15.84 -18.34 6.21
N SER A 26 17.04 -17.76 5.96
CA SER A 26 18.31 -18.47 6.07
C SER A 26 18.63 -18.94 7.49
N ARG A 27 17.98 -18.39 8.53
CA ARG A 27 18.13 -18.83 9.92
C ARG A 27 17.27 -20.05 10.27
N GLY A 28 16.48 -20.57 9.33
CA GLY A 28 15.58 -21.71 9.58
C GLY A 28 14.36 -21.35 10.43
N ILE A 29 14.10 -20.05 10.66
CA ILE A 29 12.91 -19.55 11.36
C ILE A 29 11.73 -19.51 10.38
N SER A 30 11.45 -20.65 9.72
CA SER A 30 10.39 -20.84 8.75
C SER A 30 9.36 -21.87 9.20
N GLY A 31 9.47 -22.37 10.43
CA GLY A 31 8.51 -23.32 11.00
C GLY A 31 7.11 -22.72 11.11
N SER A 32 6.09 -23.58 11.08
CA SER A 32 4.67 -23.24 11.23
C SER A 32 4.26 -22.82 12.64
N PHE A 33 5.24 -22.52 13.50
CA PHE A 33 4.99 -22.16 14.88
C PHE A 33 4.34 -20.78 14.96
N LYS A 34 3.31 -20.68 15.81
CA LYS A 34 2.72 -19.40 16.21
C LYS A 34 3.82 -18.58 16.85
N CYS A 35 4.35 -17.62 16.09
CA CYS A 35 5.24 -16.63 16.67
C CYS A 35 4.41 -15.76 17.61
N GLU A 36 4.96 -15.42 18.77
CA GLU A 36 4.30 -14.49 19.68
C GLU A 36 3.87 -13.23 18.92
N LYS A 37 2.69 -12.71 19.31
CA LYS A 37 2.08 -11.54 18.69
C LYS A 37 3.14 -10.43 18.60
N ASN A 38 3.48 -10.02 17.38
CA ASN A 38 4.69 -9.23 17.16
C ASN A 38 4.42 -7.76 17.49
N CYS A 39 4.68 -7.36 18.74
CA CYS A 39 4.58 -5.99 19.20
C CYS A 39 5.38 -4.99 18.34
N ARG A 40 6.39 -5.44 17.58
CA ARG A 40 7.18 -4.56 16.71
C ARG A 40 6.40 -4.12 15.48
N LEU A 41 5.59 -5.00 14.89
CA LEU A 41 4.74 -4.66 13.76
C LEU A 41 3.65 -3.70 14.23
N GLU A 42 2.96 -4.01 15.33
CA GLU A 42 1.96 -3.12 15.94
C GLU A 42 2.55 -1.75 16.24
N LYS A 43 3.75 -1.69 16.85
CA LYS A 43 4.46 -0.43 17.08
C LYS A 43 4.76 0.34 15.79
N ALA A 44 5.23 -0.34 14.74
CA ALA A 44 5.53 0.30 13.46
C ALA A 44 4.25 0.89 12.83
N LEU A 45 3.15 0.13 12.87
CA LEU A 45 1.85 0.57 12.33
C LEU A 45 1.24 1.69 13.17
N SER A 46 1.37 1.65 14.50
CA SER A 46 1.00 2.77 15.37
C SER A 46 1.73 4.04 14.98
N LEU A 47 3.05 3.98 14.80
CA LEU A 47 3.84 5.15 14.39
C LEU A 47 3.42 5.68 13.01
N LEU A 48 3.17 4.79 12.04
CA LEU A 48 2.68 5.14 10.71
C LEU A 48 1.32 5.86 10.77
N LEU A 49 0.43 5.46 11.68
CA LEU A 49 -0.96 5.92 11.74
C LEU A 49 -1.22 7.01 12.79
N GLY A 50 -0.22 7.84 13.10
CA GLY A 50 -0.36 8.99 14.00
C GLY A 50 0.10 8.76 15.44
N GLY A 51 0.77 7.66 15.73
CA GLY A 51 1.47 7.40 17.00
C GLY A 51 0.63 6.75 18.10
N GLU A 52 -0.69 6.72 17.99
CA GLU A 52 -1.55 6.07 18.97
C GLU A 52 -1.39 4.53 18.96
N PRO A 53 -1.41 3.86 20.13
CA PRO A 53 -1.36 2.41 20.21
C PRO A 53 -2.51 1.73 19.43
N ARG A 54 -2.14 0.78 18.57
CA ARG A 54 -3.05 0.03 17.71
C ARG A 54 -2.71 -1.46 17.73
N CYS A 55 -3.74 -2.28 17.73
CA CYS A 55 -3.63 -3.73 17.53
C CYS A 55 -3.71 -4.05 16.04
N ALA A 56 -2.94 -5.04 15.59
CA ALA A 56 -2.89 -5.44 14.19
C ALA A 56 -3.37 -6.87 13.99
N PHE A 57 -4.23 -7.05 12.98
CA PHE A 57 -4.80 -8.34 12.59
C PHE A 57 -4.56 -8.56 11.09
N ALA A 58 -4.27 -9.79 10.68
CA ALA A 58 -3.97 -10.11 9.29
C ALA A 58 -5.08 -10.94 8.65
N PHE A 59 -5.45 -10.61 7.41
CA PHE A 59 -6.53 -11.27 6.68
C PHE A 59 -6.11 -11.58 5.23
N PRO A 60 -6.66 -12.61 4.59
CA PRO A 60 -6.15 -13.09 3.31
C PRO A 60 -6.53 -12.19 2.13
N SER A 61 -7.53 -11.32 2.28
CA SER A 61 -8.01 -10.47 1.19
C SER A 61 -8.47 -9.09 1.65
N LYS A 62 -8.54 -8.14 0.72
CA LYS A 62 -9.05 -6.79 0.99
C LYS A 62 -10.48 -6.83 1.51
N GLN A 63 -11.32 -7.68 0.91
CA GLN A 63 -12.74 -7.77 1.27
C GLN A 63 -12.93 -8.30 2.69
N THR A 64 -12.13 -9.30 3.10
CA THR A 64 -12.17 -9.86 4.46
C THR A 64 -11.64 -8.86 5.48
N ALA A 65 -10.54 -8.16 5.17
CA ALA A 65 -10.00 -7.10 6.00
C ALA A 65 -10.98 -5.93 6.20
N VAL A 66 -11.66 -5.49 5.14
CA VAL A 66 -12.67 -4.41 5.25
C VAL A 66 -13.85 -4.87 6.10
N LYS A 67 -14.36 -6.09 5.91
CA LYS A 67 -15.43 -6.65 6.76
C LYS A 67 -15.01 -6.68 8.23
N ALA A 68 -13.80 -7.15 8.52
CA ALA A 68 -13.24 -7.17 9.88
C ALA A 68 -13.11 -5.75 10.46
N SER A 69 -12.64 -4.78 9.67
CA SER A 69 -12.53 -3.38 10.08
C SER A 69 -13.89 -2.77 10.46
N LEU A 70 -14.94 -3.09 9.71
CA LEU A 70 -16.30 -2.59 9.95
C LEU A 70 -16.95 -3.20 11.20
N ILE A 71 -16.48 -4.36 11.67
CA ILE A 71 -16.90 -4.94 12.95
C ILE A 71 -16.42 -4.04 14.11
N PHE A 72 -15.19 -3.53 14.03
CA PHE A 72 -14.63 -2.62 15.04
C PHE A 72 -15.21 -1.21 14.98
N SER A 73 -15.31 -0.62 13.79
CA SER A 73 -15.84 0.74 13.64
C SER A 73 -16.51 0.91 12.28
N LYS A 74 -17.82 1.15 12.28
CA LYS A 74 -18.62 1.29 11.05
C LYS A 74 -18.37 2.62 10.34
N GLU A 75 -18.22 3.71 11.09
CA GLU A 75 -18.14 5.07 10.54
C GLU A 75 -16.69 5.57 10.41
N LYS A 76 -15.79 5.13 11.29
CA LYS A 76 -14.39 5.57 11.32
C LYS A 76 -13.43 4.49 10.80
N THR A 77 -13.80 3.86 9.69
CA THR A 77 -12.95 2.91 8.95
C THR A 77 -12.42 3.56 7.67
N ILE A 78 -11.13 3.39 7.37
CA ILE A 78 -10.52 3.84 6.11
C ILE A 78 -9.49 2.85 5.58
N VAL A 79 -9.27 2.87 4.26
CA VAL A 79 -8.15 2.17 3.62
C VAL A 79 -6.96 3.12 3.54
N TRP A 80 -5.81 2.69 4.06
CA TRP A 80 -4.56 3.42 3.99
C TRP A 80 -4.10 3.59 2.55
N LYS A 81 -3.56 4.77 2.25
CA LYS A 81 -3.06 5.17 0.94
C LYS A 81 -1.66 5.73 1.12
N PRO A 82 -0.64 5.20 0.42
CA PRO A 82 0.74 5.63 0.59
C PRO A 82 0.93 7.07 0.07
N PHE A 83 1.71 7.88 0.77
CA PHE A 83 1.98 9.31 0.52
C PHE A 83 0.72 10.18 0.49
N SER A 84 -0.34 9.76 1.18
CA SER A 84 -1.56 10.55 1.33
C SER A 84 -1.41 11.61 2.43
N LYS A 85 -2.07 12.76 2.25
CA LYS A 85 -2.14 13.82 3.28
C LYS A 85 -3.22 13.56 4.34
N ILE A 86 -3.86 12.38 4.31
CA ILE A 86 -4.92 12.02 5.25
C ILE A 86 -4.32 11.86 6.65
N ASN A 87 -4.98 12.46 7.64
CA ASN A 87 -4.63 12.25 9.03
C ASN A 87 -5.24 10.92 9.54
N TYR A 88 -4.43 9.88 9.61
CA TYR A 88 -4.90 8.55 10.02
C TYR A 88 -5.21 8.44 11.53
N SER A 89 -4.83 9.42 12.36
CA SER A 89 -5.20 9.43 13.79
C SER A 89 -6.72 9.55 14.00
N ASP A 90 -7.43 10.14 13.04
CA ASP A 90 -8.86 10.44 13.17
C ASP A 90 -9.74 9.19 12.98
N PHE A 91 -9.14 8.10 12.47
CA PHE A 91 -9.81 6.84 12.19
C PHE A 91 -9.53 5.79 13.24
N ASP A 92 -10.59 5.11 13.66
CA ASP A 92 -10.56 4.06 14.66
C ASP A 92 -9.93 2.77 14.11
N SER A 93 -10.25 2.46 12.86
CA SER A 93 -9.76 1.28 12.16
C SER A 93 -9.21 1.63 10.78
N VAL A 94 -8.03 1.12 10.46
CA VAL A 94 -7.33 1.39 9.19
C VAL A 94 -6.95 0.07 8.54
N VAL A 95 -7.40 -0.13 7.30
CA VAL A 95 -7.07 -1.28 6.46
C VAL A 95 -5.84 -0.96 5.63
N ILE A 96 -4.79 -1.77 5.71
CA ILE A 96 -3.48 -1.50 5.10
C ILE A 96 -3.08 -2.64 4.18
N ALA A 97 -2.74 -2.28 2.94
CA ALA A 97 -1.87 -3.11 2.12
C ALA A 97 -0.43 -2.83 2.57
N PRO A 98 0.30 -3.81 3.14
CA PRO A 98 1.66 -3.57 3.60
C PRO A 98 2.53 -3.06 2.44
N PRO A 99 3.42 -2.07 2.66
CA PRO A 99 4.30 -1.51 1.61
C PRO A 99 5.47 -2.46 1.28
N PHE A 100 5.16 -3.75 1.08
CA PHE A 100 6.11 -4.80 0.73
C PHE A 100 5.65 -5.50 -0.55
N GLY A 101 6.28 -5.17 -1.69
CA GLY A 101 5.86 -5.65 -3.01
C GLY A 101 5.93 -7.17 -3.23
N TRP A 102 6.65 -7.91 -2.39
CA TRP A 102 6.80 -9.38 -2.52
C TRP A 102 5.67 -10.18 -1.87
N THR A 103 4.58 -9.54 -1.46
CA THR A 103 3.41 -10.22 -0.89
C THR A 103 2.11 -9.54 -1.33
N ASP A 104 1.24 -10.31 -1.96
CA ASP A 104 -0.17 -9.98 -2.24
C ASP A 104 -1.14 -10.75 -1.32
N SER A 105 -0.61 -11.69 -0.54
CA SER A 105 -1.37 -12.75 0.12
C SER A 105 -2.13 -12.34 1.38
N PHE A 106 -1.98 -11.10 1.84
CA PHE A 106 -2.70 -10.62 3.02
C PHE A 106 -2.82 -9.10 3.10
N TRP A 107 -3.76 -8.67 3.92
CA TRP A 107 -4.05 -7.29 4.30
C TRP A 107 -4.02 -7.18 5.83
N LEU A 108 -3.68 -6.01 6.33
CA LEU A 108 -3.64 -5.73 7.76
C LEU A 108 -4.83 -4.84 8.16
N VAL A 109 -5.43 -5.11 9.31
CA VAL A 109 -6.43 -4.23 9.95
C VAL A 109 -5.81 -3.73 11.24
N CYS A 110 -5.68 -2.40 11.34
CA CYS A 110 -5.05 -1.71 12.47
C CYS A 110 -6.09 -0.93 13.24
N VAL A 111 -6.33 -1.32 14.48
CA VAL A 111 -7.44 -0.84 15.29
C VAL A 111 -6.89 -0.17 16.54
N LYS A 112 -7.41 1.01 16.93
CA LYS A 112 -7.00 1.66 18.18
C LYS A 112 -7.19 0.72 19.38
N SER A 113 -6.18 0.61 20.24
CA SER A 113 -6.20 -0.32 21.38
C SER A 113 -7.45 -0.21 22.28
N PRO A 114 -8.03 0.98 22.57
CA PRO A 114 -9.22 1.09 23.41
C PRO A 114 -10.48 0.39 22.88
N ILE A 115 -10.59 0.18 21.57
CA ILE A 115 -11.73 -0.52 20.94
C ILE A 115 -11.36 -1.95 20.50
N CYS A 116 -10.14 -2.39 20.83
CA CYS A 116 -9.68 -3.75 20.59
C CYS A 116 -10.03 -4.64 21.80
N ASP A 117 -11.32 -4.83 22.07
CA ASP A 117 -11.77 -5.67 23.18
C ASP A 117 -11.85 -7.16 22.78
N PRO A 118 -11.67 -8.09 23.74
CA PRO A 118 -11.67 -9.53 23.45
C PRO A 118 -12.98 -10.08 22.88
N GLU A 119 -14.14 -9.47 23.16
CA GLU A 119 -15.43 -9.96 22.66
C GLU A 119 -15.58 -9.61 21.19
N THR A 120 -15.19 -8.40 20.78
CA THR A 120 -15.17 -8.01 19.38
C THR A 120 -14.17 -8.84 18.57
N VAL A 121 -13.00 -9.15 19.15
CA VAL A 121 -11.99 -10.01 18.50
C VAL A 121 -12.52 -11.41 18.20
N LYS A 122 -13.40 -11.97 19.05
CA LYS A 122 -14.03 -13.29 18.80
C LYS A 122 -14.99 -13.28 17.61
N LEU A 123 -15.52 -12.12 17.23
CA LEU A 123 -16.42 -11.96 16.09
C LEU A 123 -15.70 -11.84 14.75
N LEU A 124 -14.37 -11.73 14.77
CA LEU A 124 -13.58 -11.55 13.55
C LEU A 124 -13.58 -12.83 12.70
N PRO A 125 -13.50 -12.68 11.36
CA PRO A 125 -13.19 -13.81 10.50
C PRO A 125 -11.81 -14.39 10.86
N GLU A 126 -11.54 -15.61 10.41
CA GLU A 126 -10.27 -16.29 10.69
C GLU A 126 -9.07 -15.47 10.22
N GLU A 127 -8.16 -15.18 11.14
CA GLU A 127 -6.93 -14.46 10.85
C GLU A 127 -5.96 -15.31 10.04
N THR A 128 -5.26 -14.66 9.11
CA THR A 128 -4.15 -15.28 8.38
C THR A 128 -2.91 -15.29 9.24
N HIS A 129 -2.36 -16.48 9.46
CA HIS A 129 -1.08 -16.60 10.14
C HIS A 129 0.07 -16.08 9.28
N LEU A 130 0.82 -15.11 9.78
CA LEU A 130 2.03 -14.60 9.13
C LEU A 130 3.26 -15.29 9.69
N SER A 131 4.12 -15.81 8.81
CA SER A 131 5.40 -16.37 9.22
C SER A 131 6.33 -15.30 9.80
N PHE A 132 7.23 -15.69 10.71
CA PHE A 132 8.19 -14.75 11.31
C PHE A 132 9.02 -13.94 10.30
N PRO A 133 9.52 -14.55 9.20
CA PRO A 133 10.25 -13.82 8.19
C PRO A 133 9.39 -12.74 7.54
N LEU A 134 8.12 -13.06 7.23
CA LEU A 134 7.19 -12.13 6.62
C LEU A 134 6.84 -10.98 7.56
N LEU A 135 6.57 -11.28 8.84
CA LEU A 135 6.37 -10.25 9.87
C LEU A 135 7.56 -9.30 9.97
N THR A 136 8.79 -9.84 9.94
CA THR A 136 10.02 -9.04 10.01
C THR A 136 10.18 -8.15 8.77
N ALA A 137 9.95 -8.71 7.59
CA ALA A 137 10.04 -7.99 6.32
C ALA A 137 9.03 -6.84 6.25
N VAL A 138 7.77 -7.11 6.60
CA VAL A 138 6.68 -6.13 6.59
C VAL A 138 6.94 -5.03 7.61
N THR A 139 7.37 -5.40 8.83
CA THR A 139 7.76 -4.42 9.86
C THR A 139 8.83 -3.49 9.32
N ARG A 140 9.89 -4.03 8.69
CA ARG A 140 10.95 -3.20 8.11
C ARG A 140 10.45 -2.36 6.93
N ALA A 141 9.58 -2.89 6.08
CA ALA A 141 8.99 -2.17 4.96
C ALA A 141 8.18 -0.95 5.42
N VAL A 142 7.46 -1.05 6.55
CA VAL A 142 6.77 0.10 7.15
C VAL A 142 7.77 1.17 7.62
N TYR A 143 8.88 0.78 8.25
CA TYR A 143 9.92 1.74 8.62
C TYR A 143 10.61 2.39 7.41
N ASP A 144 10.98 1.58 6.40
CA ASP A 144 11.56 2.07 5.14
C ASP A 144 10.61 3.10 4.47
N TYR A 145 9.30 2.81 4.46
CA TYR A 145 8.29 3.73 3.95
C TYR A 145 8.24 5.04 4.74
N MET A 146 8.22 5.00 6.07
CA MET A 146 8.17 6.20 6.92
C MET A 146 9.44 7.07 6.78
N GLU A 147 10.59 6.47 6.47
CA GLU A 147 11.82 7.21 6.18
C GLU A 147 11.69 7.97 4.85
N GLU A 148 11.15 7.32 3.81
CA GLU A 148 10.95 7.91 2.47
C GLU A 148 9.86 8.98 2.43
N GLU A 149 8.76 8.77 3.17
CA GLU A 149 7.66 9.74 3.28
C GLU A 149 8.12 11.11 3.79
N LYS A 150 9.15 11.16 4.64
CA LYS A 150 9.72 12.41 5.17
C LYS A 150 10.52 13.19 4.14
N VAL A 151 11.13 12.50 3.19
CA VAL A 151 12.08 13.11 2.24
C VAL A 151 11.36 13.52 0.96
N ARG A 152 10.36 12.76 0.54
CA ARG A 152 9.64 12.97 -0.73
C ARG A 152 8.53 13.99 -0.58
N VAL A 153 8.66 15.09 -1.31
CA VAL A 153 7.68 16.19 -1.31
C VAL A 153 7.09 16.40 -2.69
N GLU A 154 6.04 17.22 -2.78
CA GLU A 154 5.27 17.43 -4.02
C GLU A 154 6.13 17.82 -5.24
N LYS A 155 7.21 18.57 -5.01
CA LYS A 155 8.14 19.00 -6.06
C LYS A 155 8.81 17.82 -6.79
N ASP A 156 9.03 16.71 -6.07
CA ASP A 156 9.72 15.53 -6.60
C ASP A 156 8.80 14.74 -7.54
N TRP A 157 7.48 14.94 -7.41
CA TRP A 157 6.46 14.33 -8.25
C TRP A 157 6.04 15.23 -9.42
N PHE A 158 6.11 16.56 -9.24
CA PHE A 158 5.71 17.55 -10.25
C PHE A 158 6.48 17.43 -11.58
N ILE A 159 7.72 16.96 -11.54
CA ILE A 159 8.56 16.79 -12.75
C ILE A 159 7.94 15.84 -13.79
N TYR A 160 7.03 14.95 -13.39
CA TYR A 160 6.39 13.97 -14.28
C TYR A 160 5.12 14.53 -14.95
N ASP A 161 4.58 15.65 -14.45
CA ASP A 161 3.34 16.25 -14.98
C ASP A 161 3.49 16.70 -16.44
N THR A 162 4.72 16.99 -16.88
CA THR A 162 5.02 17.30 -18.29
C THR A 162 4.48 16.24 -19.26
N PHE A 163 4.38 14.98 -18.83
CA PHE A 163 3.88 13.87 -19.63
C PHE A 163 2.53 13.33 -19.14
N LEU A 164 2.31 13.31 -17.83
CA LEU A 164 1.17 12.61 -17.23
C LEU A 164 -0.13 13.45 -17.18
N HIS A 165 -0.04 14.78 -17.18
CA HIS A 165 -1.21 15.66 -16.97
C HIS A 165 -2.32 15.51 -18.03
N ASN A 166 -1.98 15.02 -19.23
CA ASN A 166 -2.94 14.76 -20.30
C ASN A 166 -3.92 13.63 -19.95
N TYR A 167 -3.46 12.65 -19.16
CA TYR A 167 -4.22 11.42 -18.89
C TYR A 167 -4.60 11.25 -17.42
N PHE A 168 -3.89 11.93 -16.52
CA PHE A 168 -4.05 11.76 -15.08
C PHE A 168 -4.16 13.09 -14.35
N GLU A 169 -5.01 13.12 -13.33
CA GLU A 169 -4.89 14.07 -12.22
C GLU A 169 -3.92 13.49 -11.18
N ARG A 170 -2.88 14.24 -10.84
CA ARG A 170 -1.82 13.81 -9.90
C ARG A 170 -1.94 14.50 -8.55
N SER A 171 -1.80 13.74 -7.46
CA SER A 171 -1.65 14.26 -6.10
C SER A 171 -0.57 13.46 -5.36
N GLY A 172 0.58 14.09 -5.10
CA GLY A 172 1.78 13.37 -4.67
C GLY A 172 2.17 12.31 -5.70
N CYS A 173 2.36 11.05 -5.27
CA CYS A 173 2.62 9.94 -6.17
C CYS A 173 1.36 9.34 -6.81
N HIS A 174 0.16 9.72 -6.38
CA HIS A 174 -1.09 9.13 -6.86
C HIS A 174 -1.49 9.71 -8.21
N LEU A 175 -2.04 8.86 -9.06
CA LEU A 175 -2.51 9.17 -10.40
C LEU A 175 -3.94 8.64 -10.56
N THR A 176 -4.88 9.56 -10.70
CA THR A 176 -6.29 9.28 -10.98
C THR A 176 -6.54 9.52 -12.46
N ALA A 177 -7.12 8.54 -13.15
CA ALA A 177 -7.37 8.65 -14.58
C ALA A 177 -8.38 9.78 -14.88
N LYS A 178 -8.01 10.65 -15.83
CA LYS A 178 -8.86 11.72 -16.39
C LYS A 178 -9.54 11.29 -17.70
N VAL A 179 -9.00 10.24 -18.33
CA VAL A 179 -9.53 9.60 -19.54
C VAL A 179 -11.01 9.22 -19.33
N PRO A 180 -11.92 9.40 -20.30
CA PRO A 180 -13.29 8.91 -20.21
C PRO A 180 -13.34 7.40 -19.93
N LYS A 181 -14.26 6.98 -19.07
CA LYS A 181 -14.39 5.58 -18.64
C LYS A 181 -14.58 4.62 -19.81
N GLU A 182 -15.28 5.06 -20.85
CA GLU A 182 -15.57 4.29 -22.06
C GLU A 182 -14.32 4.00 -22.90
N LYS A 183 -13.29 4.85 -22.80
CA LYS A 183 -12.02 4.71 -23.53
C LYS A 183 -10.89 4.19 -22.66
N TYR A 184 -11.17 3.86 -21.40
CA TYR A 184 -10.13 3.48 -20.45
C TYR A 184 -9.42 2.19 -20.86
N ASP A 185 -10.16 1.19 -21.34
CA ASP A 185 -9.58 -0.08 -21.78
C ASP A 185 -8.62 0.12 -22.96
N GLU A 186 -8.98 0.98 -23.93
CA GLU A 186 -8.09 1.37 -25.04
C GLU A 186 -6.84 2.09 -24.54
N PHE A 187 -7.00 2.96 -23.53
CA PHE A 187 -5.89 3.67 -22.92
C PHE A 187 -4.95 2.73 -22.14
N VAL A 188 -5.48 1.72 -21.45
CA VAL A 188 -4.69 0.67 -20.78
C VAL A 188 -3.86 -0.09 -21.81
N LEU A 189 -4.48 -0.50 -22.93
CA LEU A 189 -3.77 -1.18 -24.02
C LEU A 189 -2.69 -0.29 -24.64
N TYR A 190 -3.01 0.98 -24.91
CA TYR A 190 -2.04 1.96 -25.38
C TYR A 190 -0.86 2.13 -24.42
N CYS A 191 -1.09 2.19 -23.11
CA CYS A 191 -0.01 2.23 -22.12
C CYS A 191 0.85 0.96 -22.16
N LEU A 192 0.22 -0.22 -22.29
CA LEU A 192 0.92 -1.50 -22.41
C LEU A 192 1.78 -1.58 -23.68
N ASP A 193 1.30 -1.06 -24.81
CA ASP A 193 2.06 -0.96 -26.06
C ASP A 193 3.33 -0.11 -25.89
N HIS A 194 3.30 0.87 -24.98
CA HIS A 194 4.45 1.71 -24.60
C HIS A 194 5.15 1.21 -23.33
N HIS A 195 4.97 -0.06 -22.95
CA HIS A 195 5.62 -0.71 -21.80
C HIS A 195 5.32 -0.06 -20.44
N ILE A 196 4.20 0.65 -20.33
CA ILE A 196 3.74 1.30 -19.10
C ILE A 196 2.57 0.50 -18.53
N ILE A 197 2.79 -0.11 -17.36
CA ILE A 197 1.74 -0.83 -16.65
C ILE A 197 1.02 0.13 -15.71
N ILE A 198 -0.25 0.42 -15.96
CA ILE A 198 -1.16 1.20 -15.11
C ILE A 198 -2.19 0.29 -14.43
N ASN A 199 -2.99 0.82 -13.51
CA ASN A 199 -4.11 0.07 -12.94
C ASN A 199 -5.09 -0.31 -14.06
N PRO A 200 -5.50 -1.58 -14.21
CA PRO A 200 -6.46 -1.97 -15.24
C PRO A 200 -7.90 -1.57 -14.88
N HIS A 201 -8.16 -1.18 -13.63
CA HIS A 201 -9.49 -0.74 -13.19
C HIS A 201 -9.55 0.78 -13.14
N TYR A 202 -10.56 1.35 -13.80
CA TYR A 202 -10.78 2.80 -13.86
C TYR A 202 -10.86 3.48 -12.49
N GLU A 203 -11.53 2.83 -11.54
CA GLU A 203 -11.68 3.33 -10.16
C GLU A 203 -10.42 3.10 -9.30
N GLY A 204 -9.47 2.34 -9.83
CA GLY A 204 -8.19 2.07 -9.21
C GLY A 204 -7.24 3.26 -9.31
N THR A 205 -6.34 3.38 -8.34
CA THR A 205 -5.29 4.40 -8.36
C THR A 205 -4.03 3.83 -8.98
N SER A 206 -3.42 4.58 -9.90
CA SER A 206 -2.06 4.33 -10.37
C SER A 206 -1.07 5.18 -9.58
N TYR A 207 0.21 4.82 -9.63
CA TYR A 207 1.27 5.47 -8.88
C TYR A 207 2.47 5.80 -9.76
N VAL A 208 3.09 6.94 -9.49
CA VAL A 208 4.42 7.27 -10.03
C VAL A 208 5.46 6.33 -9.37
N PRO A 209 6.19 5.50 -10.13
CA PRO A 209 7.17 4.59 -9.55
C PRO A 209 8.34 5.29 -8.87
N TYR A 210 8.82 4.69 -7.77
CA TYR A 210 9.87 5.21 -6.90
C TYR A 210 11.20 5.61 -7.57
N GLN A 211 11.60 4.90 -8.63
CA GLN A 211 12.92 5.01 -9.31
C GLN A 211 12.82 5.33 -10.80
N VAL A 212 11.70 5.91 -11.26
CA VAL A 212 11.51 6.14 -12.69
C VAL A 212 12.15 7.46 -13.14
N ASP A 213 12.87 7.43 -14.26
CA ASP A 213 13.34 8.64 -14.92
C ASP A 213 12.19 9.32 -15.68
N LYS A 214 12.23 10.65 -15.78
CA LYS A 214 11.23 11.42 -16.54
C LYS A 214 11.09 10.97 -18.00
N GLY A 215 12.20 10.48 -18.59
CA GLY A 215 12.25 10.02 -19.97
C GLY A 215 11.39 8.79 -20.25
N ASN A 216 11.08 7.98 -19.22
CA ASN A 216 10.27 6.79 -19.39
C ASN A 216 8.82 7.11 -19.82
N PHE A 217 8.34 8.33 -19.55
CA PHE A 217 7.00 8.77 -19.95
C PHE A 217 6.98 9.57 -21.25
N SER A 218 8.13 9.80 -21.90
CA SER A 218 8.14 10.56 -23.16
C SER A 218 7.41 9.85 -24.29
N GLN A 219 7.25 8.53 -24.18
CA GLN A 219 6.60 7.67 -25.16
C GLN A 219 5.10 7.96 -25.30
N ILE A 220 4.45 8.35 -24.20
CA ILE A 220 3.02 8.68 -24.18
C ILE A 220 2.74 10.18 -24.34
N LYS A 221 3.77 10.97 -24.68
CA LYS A 221 3.66 12.44 -24.78
C LYS A 221 2.67 12.88 -25.85
N ASN A 222 2.62 12.17 -26.96
CA ASN A 222 1.66 12.47 -28.04
C ASN A 222 0.32 11.87 -27.62
N SER A 223 -0.70 12.69 -27.42
CA SER A 223 -2.01 12.22 -26.95
C SER A 223 -2.90 11.79 -28.12
N PRO A 224 -3.03 10.47 -28.42
CA PRO A 224 -4.02 10.03 -29.40
C PRO A 224 -5.44 10.16 -28.84
N PHE A 225 -5.57 10.25 -27.53
CA PHE A 225 -6.83 10.47 -26.85
C PHE A 225 -6.93 11.96 -26.46
N ALA A 226 -7.50 12.77 -27.35
CA ALA A 226 -7.80 14.16 -27.06
C ALA A 226 -9.08 14.25 -26.21
N PHE A 227 -9.01 14.98 -25.08
CA PHE A 227 -10.13 15.26 -24.17
C PHE A 227 -10.07 16.71 -23.72
#